data_AF-A0A939EXD9-F1
#
_entry.id   AF-A0A939EXD9-F1
#
_cell.length_a   1.000
_cell.length_b   1.000
_cell.length_c   1.000
_cell.angle_alpha   90.00
_cell.angle_beta   90.00
_cell.angle_gamma   90.00
#
_symmetry.space_group_name_H-M   'P 1'
#
loop_
_entity.id
_entity.type
_entity.pdbx_description
1 polymer ?
#
loop_
_entity_poly.entity_id
_entity_poly.type
_entity_poly.pdbx_seq_one_letter_code
_entity_poly.pdbx_strand_id
1 'polypeptide(L)'
;MEPTQQPRFAFGTRNYRLMFIGLAVLAAGFITMTLDTADYGEGFLGITLGPILLIIGFLIEFWAIMARPHGPAPIAADATTRETLAQQPAPAAPVAPTYKR
;
A
#
# COMPACT_ATOMS: atom_id res chain seq x y z
N MET A 1 0.29 18.39 25.15
CA MET A 1 -0.63 18.02 24.06
C MET A 1 0.03 16.85 23.37
N GLU A 2 -0.53 15.65 23.48
CA GLU A 2 0.03 14.49 22.76
C GLU A 2 -0.16 14.69 21.26
N PRO A 3 0.85 14.37 20.43
CA PRO A 3 0.71 14.47 18.99
C PRO A 3 -0.29 13.40 18.55
N THR A 4 -1.44 13.84 18.03
CA THR A 4 -2.42 12.97 17.40
C THR A 4 -1.81 12.39 16.13
N GLN A 5 -1.24 11.19 16.25
CA GLN A 5 -0.71 10.42 15.12
C GLN A 5 -1.83 10.21 14.10
N GLN A 6 -1.75 10.95 12.99
CA GLN A 6 -2.68 10.80 11.87
C GLN A 6 -2.54 9.36 11.34
N PRO A 7 -3.65 8.62 11.15
CA PRO A 7 -3.59 7.24 10.67
C PRO A 7 -2.96 7.20 9.29
N ARG A 8 -1.72 6.72 9.21
CA ARG A 8 -0.98 6.59 7.95
C ARG A 8 -1.38 5.28 7.28
N PHE A 9 -2.30 5.36 6.33
CA PHE A 9 -2.67 4.21 5.50
C PHE A 9 -1.48 3.72 4.68
N ALA A 10 -1.36 2.39 4.52
CA ALA A 10 -0.27 1.76 3.78
C ALA A 10 -0.33 2.05 2.26
N PHE A 11 -1.53 2.30 1.73
CA PHE A 11 -1.78 2.53 0.31
C PHE A 11 -2.76 3.69 0.09
N GLY A 12 -2.72 4.27 -1.12
CA GLY A 12 -3.68 5.30 -1.53
C GLY A 12 -5.09 4.73 -1.79
N THR A 13 -6.11 5.59 -1.74
CA THR A 13 -7.52 5.21 -1.93
C THR A 13 -7.78 4.46 -3.24
N ARG A 14 -7.05 4.79 -4.31
CA ARG A 14 -7.15 4.12 -5.61
C ARG A 14 -6.68 2.66 -5.55
N ASN A 15 -5.61 2.39 -4.81
CA ASN A 15 -5.08 1.03 -4.63
C ASN A 15 -6.01 0.16 -3.79
N TYR A 16 -6.64 0.74 -2.77
CA TYR A 16 -7.66 0.04 -2.00
C TYR A 16 -8.84 -0.42 -2.86
N ARG A 17 -9.26 0.37 -3.84
CA ARG A 17 -10.29 -0.05 -4.80
C ARG A 17 -9.83 -1.22 -5.67
N LEU A 18 -8.56 -1.22 -6.11
CA LEU A 18 -7.98 -2.31 -6.90
C LEU A 18 -7.87 -3.61 -6.09
N MET A 19 -7.46 -3.53 -4.81
CA MET A 19 -7.53 -4.67 -3.90
C MET A 19 -8.96 -5.21 -3.80
N PHE A 20 -9.96 -4.36 -3.61
CA PHE A 20 -11.34 -4.86 -3.49
C PHE A 20 -11.82 -5.60 -4.74
N ILE A 21 -11.39 -5.14 -5.92
CA ILE A 21 -11.65 -5.81 -7.19
C ILE A 21 -10.89 -7.13 -7.28
N GLY A 22 -9.61 -7.18 -6.91
CA GLY A 22 -8.80 -8.40 -6.89
C GLY A 22 -9.43 -9.47 -6.00
N LEU A 23 -9.83 -9.09 -4.78
CA LEU A 23 -10.54 -9.95 -3.85
C LEU A 23 -11.87 -10.46 -4.39
N ALA A 24 -12.65 -9.62 -5.07
CA ALA A 24 -13.90 -10.04 -5.71
C ALA A 24 -13.66 -11.08 -6.81
N VAL A 25 -12.59 -10.93 -7.59
CA VAL A 25 -12.20 -11.91 -8.64
C VAL A 25 -11.74 -13.23 -8.01
N LEU A 26 -10.95 -13.17 -6.92
CA LEU A 26 -10.55 -14.37 -6.18
C LEU A 26 -11.78 -15.11 -5.63
N ALA A 27 -12.70 -14.38 -5.00
CA ALA A 27 -13.96 -14.94 -4.50
C ALA A 27 -14.76 -15.59 -5.64
N ALA A 28 -14.87 -14.92 -6.80
CA ALA A 28 -15.54 -15.47 -7.97
C ALA A 28 -14.89 -16.77 -8.47
N GLY A 29 -13.55 -16.88 -8.43
CA GLY A 29 -12.82 -18.10 -8.78
C GLY A 29 -13.15 -19.27 -7.85
N PHE A 30 -13.13 -19.04 -6.52
CA PHE A 30 -13.52 -20.07 -5.54
C PHE A 30 -14.99 -20.45 -5.64
N ILE A 31 -15.88 -19.47 -5.86
CA ILE A 31 -17.31 -19.71 -6.07
C ILE A 31 -17.53 -20.55 -7.33
N THR A 32 -16.83 -20.26 -8.42
CA THR A 32 -16.92 -21.01 -9.68
C THR A 32 -16.52 -22.47 -9.49
N MET A 33 -15.46 -22.75 -8.71
CA MET A 33 -15.11 -24.14 -8.34
C MET A 33 -16.19 -24.81 -7.51
N THR A 34 -16.84 -24.07 -6.61
CA THR A 34 -17.88 -24.60 -5.72
C THR A 34 -19.22 -24.84 -6.44
N LEU A 35 -19.54 -24.03 -7.46
CA LEU A 35 -20.75 -24.17 -8.27
C LEU A 35 -20.63 -25.25 -9.35
N ASP A 36 -19.42 -25.75 -9.61
CA ASP A 36 -19.24 -26.81 -10.59
C ASP A 36 -20.01 -28.06 -10.15
N THR A 37 -21.00 -28.44 -10.96
CA THR A 37 -21.94 -29.53 -10.66
C THR A 37 -21.40 -30.89 -11.14
N ALA A 38 -20.24 -30.91 -11.79
CA ALA A 38 -19.56 -32.15 -12.15
C ALA A 38 -19.11 -32.89 -10.88
N ASP A 39 -19.28 -34.21 -10.87
CA ASP A 39 -18.77 -35.05 -9.78
C ASP A 39 -17.27 -34.78 -9.60
N TYR A 40 -16.87 -34.50 -8.35
CA TYR A 40 -15.51 -34.13 -7.95
C TYR A 40 -14.98 -32.78 -8.46
N GLY A 41 -15.83 -31.93 -9.07
CA GLY A 41 -15.39 -30.65 -9.61
C GLY A 41 -14.47 -30.81 -10.84
N GLU A 42 -14.55 -31.96 -11.51
CA GLU A 42 -13.82 -32.30 -12.76
C GLU A 42 -14.34 -31.53 -13.98
N GLY A 43 -15.34 -30.68 -13.80
CA GLY A 43 -15.85 -29.84 -14.87
C GLY A 43 -14.81 -28.82 -15.33
N PHE A 44 -14.98 -28.35 -16.56
CA PHE A 44 -14.12 -27.31 -17.13
C PHE A 44 -14.11 -26.03 -16.26
N LEU A 45 -15.23 -25.76 -15.58
CA LEU A 45 -15.39 -24.61 -14.69
C LEU A 45 -14.50 -24.73 -13.44
N GLY A 46 -14.43 -25.91 -12.84
CA GLY A 46 -13.63 -26.20 -11.65
C GLY A 46 -12.14 -26.34 -11.95
N ILE A 47 -11.73 -27.15 -12.94
CA ILE A 47 -10.30 -27.44 -13.20
C ILE A 47 -9.63 -26.37 -14.06
N THR A 48 -10.37 -25.72 -14.97
CA THR A 48 -9.76 -24.75 -15.91
C THR A 48 -10.12 -23.31 -15.54
N LEU A 49 -11.41 -22.98 -15.47
CA LEU A 49 -11.83 -21.60 -15.30
C LEU A 49 -11.53 -21.06 -13.89
N GLY A 50 -11.79 -21.87 -12.85
CA GLY A 50 -11.50 -21.53 -11.46
C GLY A 50 -10.05 -21.12 -11.24
N PRO A 51 -9.05 -21.98 -11.57
CA PRO A 51 -7.65 -21.65 -11.38
C PRO A 51 -7.19 -20.45 -12.19
N ILE A 52 -7.71 -20.27 -13.41
CA ILE A 52 -7.42 -19.09 -14.23
C ILE A 52 -7.92 -17.82 -13.54
N LEU A 53 -9.15 -17.82 -13.01
CA LEU A 53 -9.69 -16.68 -12.25
C LEU A 53 -8.86 -16.39 -11.00
N LEU A 54 -8.40 -17.43 -10.29
CA LEU A 54 -7.54 -17.25 -9.12
C LEU A 54 -6.20 -16.61 -9.51
N ILE A 55 -5.56 -17.09 -10.58
CA ILE A 55 -4.30 -16.52 -11.08
C ILE A 55 -4.51 -15.03 -11.44
N ILE A 56 -5.55 -14.71 -12.22
CA ILE A 56 -5.86 -13.32 -12.59
C ILE A 56 -6.12 -12.46 -11.35
N GLY A 57 -6.89 -12.97 -10.38
CA GLY A 57 -7.16 -12.29 -9.12
C GLY A 57 -5.87 -11.99 -8.34
N PHE A 58 -4.97 -12.97 -8.24
CA PHE A 58 -3.65 -12.78 -7.61
C PHE A 58 -2.77 -11.77 -8.36
N LEU A 59 -2.79 -11.75 -9.70
CA LEU A 59 -2.06 -10.73 -10.48
C LEU A 59 -2.60 -9.32 -10.20
N ILE A 60 -3.92 -9.17 -10.11
CA ILE A 60 -4.56 -7.88 -9.79
C ILE A 60 -4.15 -7.41 -8.40
N GLU A 61 -4.20 -8.30 -7.39
CA GLU A 61 -3.76 -8.00 -6.02
C GLU A 61 -2.29 -7.61 -5.97
N PHE A 62 -1.43 -8.39 -6.63
CA PHE A 62 0.00 -8.11 -6.71
C PHE A 62 0.26 -6.73 -7.31
N TRP A 63 -0.45 -6.39 -8.39
CA TRP A 63 -0.35 -5.08 -9.01
C TRP A 63 -0.93 -3.96 -8.13
N ALA A 64 -2.02 -4.20 -7.42
CA ALA A 64 -2.63 -3.23 -6.51
C ALA A 64 -1.71 -2.86 -5.34
N ILE A 65 -0.97 -3.84 -4.81
CA ILE A 65 0.04 -3.64 -3.76
C ILE A 65 1.27 -2.92 -4.32
N MET A 66 1.75 -3.34 -5.49
CA MET A 66 2.97 -2.79 -6.09
C MET A 66 2.78 -1.40 -6.69
N ALA A 67 1.56 -1.03 -7.07
CA ALA A 67 1.25 0.28 -7.67
C ALA A 67 1.61 1.40 -6.69
N ARG A 68 2.76 2.05 -6.86
CA ARG A 68 3.12 3.18 -6.01
C ARG A 68 2.17 4.35 -6.31
N PRO A 69 1.64 5.05 -5.30
CA PRO A 69 0.87 6.26 -5.53
C PRO A 69 1.77 7.28 -6.25
N HIS A 70 1.37 7.72 -7.44
CA HIS A 70 1.99 8.86 -8.12
C HIS A 70 1.57 10.15 -7.40
N GLY A 71 2.32 10.50 -6.37
CA GLY A 71 2.18 11.75 -5.63
C GLY A 71 3.44 12.00 -4.82
N PRO A 72 3.85 13.28 -4.62
CA PRO A 72 4.99 13.60 -3.78
C PRO A 72 4.79 12.92 -2.43
N ALA A 73 5.73 12.07 -2.04
CA ALA A 73 5.62 11.30 -0.82
C ALA A 73 5.37 12.28 0.35
N PRO A 74 4.33 12.07 1.17
CA PRO A 74 3.94 13.00 2.24
C PRO A 74 5.02 13.20 3.33
N ILE A 75 6.11 12.43 3.26
CA ILE A 75 7.31 12.56 4.08
C ILE A 75 8.05 13.90 3.96
N ALA A 76 7.75 14.73 2.95
CA ALA A 76 8.39 16.06 2.83
C ALA A 76 7.69 17.19 3.62
N ALA A 77 6.48 16.96 4.14
CA ALA A 77 5.68 18.04 4.72
C ALA A 77 4.89 17.64 5.97
N ASP A 78 5.27 16.54 6.63
CA ASP A 78 4.65 16.19 7.90
C ASP A 78 4.97 17.28 8.95
N ALA A 79 3.95 17.66 9.72
CA ALA A 79 4.08 18.72 10.73
C ALA A 79 5.22 18.40 11.70
N THR A 80 5.43 17.11 12.00
CA THR A 80 6.51 16.61 12.85
C THR A 80 7.90 16.89 12.26
N THR A 81 8.08 16.77 10.94
CA THR A 81 9.36 17.09 10.28
C THR A 81 9.61 18.59 10.30
N ARG A 82 8.58 19.40 10.08
CA ARG A 82 8.69 20.87 10.15
C ARG A 82 8.95 21.36 11.58
N GLU A 83 8.31 20.75 12.58
CA GLU A 83 8.58 21.05 13.99
C GLU A 83 9.99 20.63 14.39
N THR A 84 10.46 19.44 13.98
CA THR A 84 11.83 18.99 14.27
C THR A 84 12.87 19.90 13.62
N LEU A 85 12.63 20.36 12.39
CA LEU A 85 13.51 21.32 11.69
C LEU A 85 13.42 22.74 12.27
N ALA A 86 12.25 23.16 12.75
CA ALA A 86 12.05 24.48 13.36
C ALA A 86 12.56 24.55 14.81
N GLN A 87 12.57 23.43 15.52
CA GLN A 87 13.10 23.28 16.87
C GLN A 87 14.59 22.96 16.90
N GLN A 88 15.19 22.66 15.73
CA GLN A 88 16.63 22.56 15.63
C GLN A 88 17.21 23.95 15.95
N PRO A 89 17.92 24.11 17.09
CA PRO A 89 18.55 25.37 17.41
C PRO A 89 19.44 25.72 16.23
N ALA A 90 19.36 26.96 15.75
CA ALA A 90 20.22 27.44 14.67
C ALA A 90 21.65 26.93 14.95
N PRO A 91 22.31 26.24 14.00
CA PRO A 91 23.64 25.69 14.24
C PRO A 91 24.47 26.83 14.81
N ALA A 92 24.96 26.64 16.05
CA ALA A 92 25.69 27.65 16.78
C ALA A 92 26.73 28.23 15.82
N ALA A 93 26.61 29.53 15.53
CA ALA A 93 27.48 30.20 14.58
C ALA A 93 28.92 29.77 14.87
N PRO A 94 29.71 29.35 13.85
CA PRO A 94 31.05 28.85 14.08
C PRO A 94 31.79 29.86 14.94
N VAL A 95 32.14 29.46 16.17
CA VAL A 95 32.86 30.31 17.10
C VAL A 95 34.16 30.71 16.40
N ALA A 96 34.25 31.98 15.99
CA ALA A 96 35.46 32.49 15.36
C ALA A 96 36.61 32.27 16.36
N PRO A 97 37.70 31.59 15.98
CA PRO A 97 38.80 31.35 16.89
C PRO A 97 39.38 32.70 17.31
N THR A 98 39.24 33.05 18.59
CA THR A 98 39.87 34.22 19.19
C THR A 98 41.38 34.01 19.17
N TYR A 99 42.03 34.53 18.13
CA TYR A 99 43.49 34.58 18.08
C TYR A 99 43.97 35.65 19.06
N LYS A 100 44.48 35.21 20.23
CA LYS A 100 45.27 36.08 21.10
C LYS A 100 46.62 36.31 20.42
N ARG A 101 46.92 37.57 20.09
CA ARG A 101 48.22 38.01 19.60
C ARG A 101 49.28 37.93 20.68
#